data_AF-T0RDE5-F1
#
_entry.id   AF-T0RDE5-F1
#
_cell.length_a   1.000
_cell.length_b   1.000
_cell.length_c   1.000
_cell.angle_alpha   90.00
_cell.angle_beta   90.00
_cell.angle_gamma   90.00
#
_symmetry.space_group_name_H-M   'P 1'
#
loop_
_entity.id
_entity.type
_entity.pdbx_description
1 polymer ?
#
loop_
_entity_poly.entity_id
_entity_poly.type
_entity_poly.pdbx_seq_one_letter_code
_entity_poly.pdbx_strand_id
1 'polypeptide(L)'
;MPHVRRALVTPLRIVLEPPQVDASNRILRQYAQHIDRFLRVSFVDEHFGPLYGAKSPRVLERISSIVHNGLVVAGEKYVFLGYSNSQLRTHSCWFYCDPPRGTTGVPTAASIYADVGQLDAIPSGSKRGARLGQVFSSTTPTVRMRRYEWGRCPDITRNGHIFSDGIGAISSYVAADMADDLGLEYVPSAYQIRYAP
;
A
#
# COMPACT_ATOMS: atom_id res chain seq x y z
N MET A 1 -9.81 -8.82 -9.30
CA MET A 1 -9.51 -7.77 -8.29
C MET A 1 -10.07 -8.21 -6.94
N PRO A 2 -9.39 -7.91 -5.81
CA PRO A 2 -9.85 -8.36 -4.48
C PRO A 2 -11.09 -7.58 -4.01
N HIS A 3 -12.00 -8.28 -3.33
CA HIS A 3 -13.07 -7.66 -2.55
C HIS A 3 -12.54 -7.38 -1.15
N VAL A 4 -12.60 -6.12 -0.74
CA VAL A 4 -11.98 -5.64 0.50
C VAL A 4 -13.03 -4.96 1.37
N ARG A 5 -13.00 -5.26 2.67
CA ARG A 5 -13.87 -4.62 3.67
C ARG A 5 -13.51 -3.13 3.80
N ARG A 6 -14.53 -2.28 3.96
CA ARG A 6 -14.36 -0.83 4.07
C ARG A 6 -15.04 -0.25 5.30
N ALA A 7 -14.38 0.74 5.90
CA ALA A 7 -14.95 1.56 6.96
C ALA A 7 -14.65 3.04 6.71
N LEU A 8 -15.67 3.86 6.85
CA LEU A 8 -15.58 5.31 6.85
C LEU A 8 -15.56 5.78 8.29
N VAL A 9 -14.49 6.46 8.68
CA VAL A 9 -14.36 7.09 10.00
C VAL A 9 -14.67 8.57 9.83
N THR A 10 -15.76 9.00 10.45
CA THR A 10 -16.14 10.40 10.55
C THR A 10 -15.75 10.95 11.94
N PRO A 11 -15.80 12.28 12.14
CA PRO A 11 -15.62 12.88 13.46
C PRO A 11 -16.51 12.28 14.56
N LEU A 12 -17.75 11.90 14.24
CA LEU A 12 -18.75 11.47 15.21
C LEU A 12 -19.04 9.96 15.19
N ARG A 13 -18.78 9.26 14.08
CA ARG A 13 -19.19 7.87 13.91
C ARG A 13 -18.22 7.06 13.05
N ILE A 14 -18.48 5.77 12.99
CA ILE A 14 -17.84 4.83 12.06
C ILE A 14 -18.96 4.20 11.25
N VAL A 15 -18.84 4.21 9.93
CA VAL A 15 -19.82 3.66 8.99
C VAL A 15 -19.16 2.52 8.23
N LEU A 16 -19.77 1.34 8.25
CA LEU A 16 -19.27 0.18 7.51
C LEU A 16 -19.90 0.14 6.13
N GLU A 17 -19.08 -0.11 5.13
CA GLU A 17 -19.54 -0.28 3.75
C GLU A 17 -19.49 -1.76 3.36
N PRO A 18 -20.37 -2.20 2.44
CA PRO A 18 -20.21 -3.51 1.80
C PRO A 18 -18.80 -3.66 1.22
N PRO A 19 -18.22 -4.87 1.20
CA PRO A 19 -16.92 -5.09 0.57
C PRO A 19 -16.93 -4.63 -0.89
N GLN A 20 -15.96 -3.78 -1.25
CA GLN A 20 -15.84 -3.24 -2.60
C GLN A 20 -14.64 -3.82 -3.32
N VAL A 21 -14.68 -3.78 -4.64
CA VAL A 21 -13.53 -4.11 -5.49
C VAL A 21 -12.50 -2.99 -5.35
N ASP A 22 -11.30 -3.32 -4.87
CA ASP A 22 -10.19 -2.36 -4.77
C ASP A 22 -9.07 -2.72 -5.74
N ALA A 23 -8.28 -1.72 -6.12
CA ALA A 23 -7.10 -1.93 -6.92
C ALA A 23 -6.07 -2.74 -6.10
N SER A 24 -5.61 -3.85 -6.70
CA SER A 24 -4.68 -4.76 -6.03
C SER A 24 -3.35 -4.09 -5.71
N ASN A 25 -2.70 -4.51 -4.63
CA ASN A 25 -1.32 -4.13 -4.29
C ASN A 25 -0.52 -5.37 -3.89
N ARG A 26 0.81 -5.22 -3.70
CA ARG A 26 1.71 -6.35 -3.43
C ARG A 26 1.27 -7.16 -2.21
N ILE A 27 0.92 -6.47 -1.11
CA ILE A 27 0.52 -7.12 0.15
C ILE A 27 -0.79 -7.90 -0.02
N LEU A 28 -1.81 -7.29 -0.62
CA LEU A 28 -3.08 -7.99 -0.84
C LEU A 28 -2.94 -9.22 -1.75
N ARG A 29 -1.99 -9.20 -2.70
CA ARG A 29 -1.69 -10.37 -3.53
C ARG A 29 -0.97 -11.46 -2.75
N GLN A 30 0.04 -11.08 -1.98
CA GLN A 30 0.85 -12.01 -1.20
C GLN A 30 0.01 -12.74 -0.13
N TYR A 31 -0.96 -12.06 0.47
CA TYR A 31 -1.84 -12.62 1.50
C TYR A 31 -3.29 -12.74 1.04
N ALA A 32 -3.52 -13.06 -0.24
CA ALA A 32 -4.86 -13.14 -0.82
C ALA A 32 -5.78 -14.15 -0.10
N GLN A 33 -5.21 -15.21 0.48
CA GLN A 33 -5.95 -16.21 1.28
C GLN A 33 -6.49 -15.66 2.61
N HIS A 34 -6.00 -14.49 3.05
CA HIS A 34 -6.36 -13.84 4.31
C HIS A 34 -6.93 -12.43 4.05
N ILE A 35 -7.48 -12.20 2.85
CA ILE A 35 -7.97 -10.87 2.42
C ILE A 35 -9.08 -10.32 3.33
N ASP A 36 -9.85 -11.22 3.94
CA ASP A 36 -10.94 -10.91 4.87
C ASP A 36 -10.45 -10.22 6.15
N ARG A 37 -9.16 -10.36 6.48
CA ARG A 37 -8.52 -9.70 7.64
C ARG A 37 -8.07 -8.27 7.35
N PHE A 38 -8.10 -7.84 6.08
CA PHE A 38 -7.73 -6.48 5.70
C PHE A 38 -8.97 -5.57 5.73
N LEU A 39 -8.79 -4.40 6.31
CA LEU A 39 -9.80 -3.35 6.36
C LEU A 39 -9.23 -2.06 5.76
N ARG A 40 -9.96 -1.53 4.79
CA ARG A 40 -9.67 -0.23 4.20
C ARG A 40 -10.41 0.84 4.99
N VAL A 41 -9.67 1.74 5.62
CA VAL A 41 -10.24 2.83 6.43
C VAL A 41 -10.02 4.16 5.73
N SER A 42 -11.09 4.94 5.56
CA SER A 42 -11.04 6.30 5.03
C SER A 42 -11.54 7.29 6.09
N PHE A 43 -10.77 8.33 6.35
CA PHE A 43 -11.15 9.43 7.23
C PHE A 43 -11.84 10.52 6.42
N VAL A 44 -13.12 10.71 6.67
CA VAL A 44 -14.02 11.57 5.88
C VAL A 44 -14.83 12.48 6.81
N ASP A 45 -15.49 13.49 6.26
CA ASP A 45 -16.45 14.31 7.03
C ASP A 45 -17.78 13.55 7.28
N GLU A 46 -18.74 14.20 7.92
CA GLU A 46 -20.05 13.58 8.22
C GLU A 46 -20.92 13.31 6.99
N HIS A 47 -20.59 13.95 5.86
CA HIS A 47 -21.21 13.78 4.55
C HIS A 47 -20.41 12.86 3.62
N PHE A 48 -19.39 12.17 4.15
CA PHE A 48 -18.47 11.30 3.42
C PHE A 48 -17.59 12.01 2.38
N GLY A 49 -17.49 13.33 2.48
CA GLY A 49 -16.55 14.15 1.73
C GLY A 49 -15.14 14.12 2.32
N PRO A 50 -14.14 14.67 1.61
CA PRO A 50 -12.79 14.76 2.15
C PRO A 50 -12.77 15.60 3.42
N LEU A 51 -12.02 15.14 4.42
CA LEU A 51 -11.87 15.84 5.69
C LEU A 51 -10.88 17.02 5.59
N TYR A 52 -11.20 18.00 4.73
CA TYR A 52 -10.40 19.22 4.59
C TYR A 52 -10.62 20.16 5.77
N GLY A 53 -9.54 20.67 6.36
CA GLY A 53 -9.64 21.74 7.34
C GLY A 53 -10.14 21.31 8.73
N ALA A 54 -10.02 20.03 9.09
CA ALA A 54 -10.19 19.57 10.46
C ALA A 54 -9.09 20.12 11.39
N LYS A 55 -9.22 21.42 11.74
CA LYS A 55 -8.35 22.14 12.67
C LYS A 55 -8.73 21.89 14.12
N SER A 56 -9.89 21.29 14.37
CA SER A 56 -10.33 20.96 15.72
C SER A 56 -9.40 19.91 16.32
N PRO A 57 -8.73 20.21 17.46
CA PRO A 57 -7.86 19.26 18.13
C PRO A 57 -8.54 17.93 18.43
N ARG A 58 -9.84 17.95 18.77
CA ARG A 58 -10.63 16.75 19.06
C ARG A 58 -10.75 15.79 17.87
N VAL A 59 -10.84 16.32 16.66
CA VAL A 59 -10.92 15.49 15.44
C VAL A 59 -9.56 14.83 15.19
N LEU A 60 -8.48 15.60 15.34
CA LEU A 60 -7.12 15.07 15.21
C LEU A 60 -6.80 14.03 16.29
N GLU A 61 -7.20 14.26 17.54
CA GLU A 61 -7.08 13.31 18.65
C GLU A 61 -7.84 12.01 18.37
N ARG A 62 -9.06 12.09 17.83
CA ARG A 62 -9.83 10.90 17.43
C ARG A 62 -9.12 10.10 16.34
N ILE A 63 -8.67 10.76 15.28
CA ILE A 63 -7.95 10.11 14.17
C ILE A 63 -6.66 9.49 14.69
N SER A 64 -5.88 10.24 15.47
CA SER A 64 -4.63 9.79 16.07
C SER A 64 -4.88 8.57 16.97
N SER A 65 -5.91 8.59 17.81
CA SER A 65 -6.29 7.46 18.66
C SER A 65 -6.61 6.21 17.84
N ILE A 66 -7.36 6.34 16.75
CA ILE A 66 -7.70 5.19 15.88
C ILE A 66 -6.44 4.64 15.19
N VAL A 67 -5.57 5.51 14.68
CA VAL A 67 -4.33 5.09 14.02
C VAL A 67 -3.37 4.41 15.01
N HIS A 68 -3.25 4.92 16.24
CA HIS A 68 -2.33 4.35 17.25
C HIS A 68 -2.89 3.12 17.95
N ASN A 69 -4.16 3.14 18.36
CA ASN A 69 -4.76 2.11 19.19
C ASN A 69 -5.50 1.04 18.38
N GLY A 70 -5.79 1.32 17.10
CA GLY A 70 -6.68 0.54 16.26
C GLY A 70 -8.15 0.95 16.42
N LEU A 71 -9.02 0.23 15.72
CA LEU A 71 -10.48 0.33 15.86
C LEU A 71 -11.10 -1.04 16.04
N VAL A 72 -12.22 -1.11 16.75
CA VAL A 72 -13.01 -2.34 16.90
C VAL A 72 -14.22 -2.26 15.98
N VAL A 73 -14.37 -3.27 15.13
CA VAL A 73 -15.47 -3.39 14.17
C VAL A 73 -16.05 -4.79 14.28
N ALA A 74 -17.35 -4.88 14.56
CA ALA A 74 -18.07 -6.16 14.68
C ALA A 74 -17.39 -7.18 15.63
N GLY A 75 -16.81 -6.70 16.74
CA GLY A 75 -16.13 -7.53 17.74
C GLY A 75 -14.65 -7.80 17.45
N GLU A 76 -14.16 -7.47 16.25
CA GLU A 76 -12.78 -7.69 15.84
C GLU A 76 -11.94 -6.41 15.94
N LYS A 77 -10.71 -6.52 16.43
CA LYS A 77 -9.79 -5.38 16.54
C LYS A 77 -8.89 -5.30 15.30
N TYR A 78 -8.97 -4.16 14.62
CA TYR A 78 -8.15 -3.85 13.47
C TYR A 78 -7.06 -2.85 13.88
N VAL A 79 -5.80 -3.18 13.60
CA VAL A 79 -4.63 -2.35 13.89
C VAL A 79 -4.06 -1.73 12.61
N PHE A 80 -3.43 -0.57 12.72
CA PHE A 80 -2.84 0.11 11.57
C PHE A 80 -1.79 -0.77 10.89
N LEU A 81 -1.88 -0.88 9.57
CA LEU A 81 -0.98 -1.68 8.74
C LEU A 81 -0.13 -0.82 7.79
N GLY A 82 -0.69 0.24 7.20
CA GLY A 82 0.08 1.07 6.28
C GLY A 82 -0.76 1.92 5.34
N TYR A 83 -0.10 2.69 4.49
CA TYR A 83 -0.74 3.51 3.47
C TYR A 83 0.22 3.67 2.29
N SER A 84 -0.29 4.00 1.10
CA SER A 84 0.53 4.56 0.03
C SER A 84 0.28 6.06 -0.15
N ASN A 85 1.13 6.75 -0.90
CA ASN A 85 1.02 8.20 -1.10
C ASN A 85 -0.31 8.62 -1.74
N SER A 86 -0.87 7.79 -2.64
CA SER A 86 -2.20 8.05 -3.22
C SER A 86 -3.31 7.97 -2.18
N GLN A 87 -3.14 7.07 -1.20
CA GLN A 87 -4.11 6.80 -0.15
C GLN A 87 -4.05 7.91 0.90
N LEU A 88 -2.86 8.41 1.24
CA LEU A 88 -2.71 9.60 2.09
C LEU A 88 -3.43 10.83 1.53
N ARG A 89 -3.36 11.07 0.21
CA ARG A 89 -4.08 12.20 -0.43
C ARG A 89 -5.59 12.09 -0.34
N THR A 90 -6.10 10.88 -0.18
CA THR A 90 -7.54 10.58 0.00
C THR A 90 -7.87 10.25 1.46
N HIS A 91 -6.97 10.58 2.39
CA HIS A 91 -7.10 10.31 3.83
C HIS A 91 -7.47 8.86 4.14
N SER A 92 -6.84 7.91 3.46
CA SER A 92 -7.13 6.48 3.60
C SER A 92 -5.88 5.66 3.93
N CYS A 93 -6.08 4.60 4.69
CA CYS A 93 -5.04 3.66 5.06
C CYS A 93 -5.59 2.24 5.24
N TRP A 94 -4.67 1.30 5.37
CA TRP A 94 -4.92 -0.11 5.59
C TRP A 94 -4.80 -0.42 7.08
N PHE A 95 -5.76 -1.21 7.55
CA PHE A 95 -5.74 -1.85 8.85
C PHE A 95 -5.83 -3.37 8.67
N TYR A 96 -5.38 -4.11 9.69
CA TYR A 96 -5.32 -5.56 9.68
C TYR A 96 -5.85 -6.13 10.99
N CYS A 97 -6.61 -7.23 10.90
CA CYS A 97 -7.07 -7.99 12.04
C CYS A 97 -6.09 -9.11 12.37
N ASP A 98 -5.24 -8.87 13.37
CA ASP A 98 -4.29 -9.86 13.85
C ASP A 98 -5.00 -11.14 14.30
N PRO A 99 -4.44 -12.33 14.02
CA PRO A 99 -5.00 -13.56 14.53
C PRO A 99 -4.80 -13.67 16.05
N PRO A 100 -5.64 -14.45 16.75
CA PRO A 100 -5.42 -14.79 18.16
C PRO A 100 -4.01 -15.37 18.40
N ARG A 101 -3.44 -15.10 19.59
CA ARG A 101 -2.13 -15.62 19.96
C ARG A 101 -2.10 -17.16 19.84
N GLY A 102 -1.05 -17.68 19.21
CA GLY A 102 -0.87 -19.12 19.00
C GLY A 102 -1.54 -19.67 17.74
N THR A 103 -2.27 -18.85 16.98
CA THR A 103 -2.78 -19.26 15.66
C THR A 103 -1.62 -19.52 14.70
N THR A 104 -1.59 -20.69 14.06
CA THR A 104 -0.60 -21.06 13.06
C THR A 104 -1.16 -20.91 11.64
N GLY A 105 -0.29 -20.67 10.67
CA GLY A 105 -0.68 -20.55 9.26
C GLY A 105 -1.44 -19.27 8.89
N VAL A 106 -1.59 -18.32 9.82
CA VAL A 106 -2.17 -17.00 9.56
C VAL A 106 -1.13 -15.93 9.89
N PRO A 107 -0.83 -15.00 8.96
CA PRO A 107 0.17 -13.97 9.20
C PRO A 107 -0.33 -12.96 10.23
N THR A 108 0.58 -12.50 11.08
CA THR A 108 0.40 -11.33 11.94
C THR A 108 0.84 -10.06 11.21
N ALA A 109 0.38 -8.88 11.63
CA ALA A 109 0.87 -7.60 11.15
C ALA A 109 2.39 -7.49 11.27
N ALA A 110 2.98 -7.99 12.36
CA ALA A 110 4.43 -8.07 12.55
C ALA A 110 5.13 -8.91 11.48
N SER A 111 4.57 -10.08 11.13
CA SER A 111 5.12 -10.90 10.03
C SER A 111 4.98 -10.21 8.67
N ILE A 112 3.87 -9.52 8.42
CA ILE A 112 3.67 -8.73 7.20
C ILE A 112 4.74 -7.63 7.11
N TYR A 113 5.01 -6.93 8.21
CA TYR A 113 6.07 -5.92 8.25
C TYR A 113 7.47 -6.50 7.99
N ALA A 114 7.77 -7.67 8.57
CA ALA A 114 9.04 -8.36 8.33
C ALA A 114 9.22 -8.73 6.84
N ASP A 115 8.15 -9.16 6.18
CA ASP A 115 8.15 -9.54 4.76
C ASP A 115 8.31 -8.33 3.80
N VAL A 116 7.95 -7.11 4.24
CA VAL A 116 8.23 -5.88 3.49
C VAL A 116 9.73 -5.57 3.44
N GLY A 117 10.47 -5.99 4.47
CA GLY A 117 11.91 -5.84 4.60
C GLY A 117 12.34 -5.13 5.88
N GLN A 118 13.65 -4.92 6.04
CA GLN A 118 14.22 -4.28 7.23
C GLN A 118 13.92 -2.78 7.28
N LEU A 119 12.80 -2.41 7.91
CA LEU A 119 12.42 -1.01 8.13
C LEU A 119 13.22 -0.36 9.27
N ASP A 120 13.71 -1.15 10.23
CA ASP A 120 14.42 -0.64 11.41
C ASP A 120 15.74 0.06 11.05
N ALA A 121 16.41 -0.38 9.99
CA ALA A 121 17.65 0.23 9.49
C ALA A 121 17.45 1.66 8.94
N ILE A 122 16.22 2.08 8.67
CA ILE A 122 15.91 3.43 8.17
C ILE A 122 15.66 4.33 9.38
N PRO A 123 16.49 5.34 9.71
CA PRO A 123 16.36 6.07 10.97
C PRO A 123 15.15 7.00 11.04
N SER A 124 14.67 7.50 9.91
CA SER A 124 13.59 8.49 9.86
C SER A 124 12.22 7.84 9.70
N GLY A 125 11.28 8.17 10.60
CA GLY A 125 9.90 7.67 10.55
C GLY A 125 9.17 7.99 9.25
N SER A 126 9.39 9.18 8.67
CA SER A 126 8.80 9.55 7.37
C SER A 126 9.37 8.70 6.23
N LYS A 127 10.68 8.43 6.24
CA LYS A 127 11.31 7.53 5.25
C LYS A 127 10.84 6.08 5.43
N ARG A 128 10.69 5.60 6.67
CA ARG A 128 10.09 4.28 6.98
C ARG A 128 8.68 4.17 6.42
N GLY A 129 7.82 5.15 6.71
CA GLY A 129 6.44 5.20 6.20
C GLY A 129 6.38 5.23 4.68
N ALA A 130 7.23 6.03 4.03
CA ALA A 130 7.33 6.07 2.57
C ALA A 130 7.76 4.72 1.97
N ARG A 131 8.74 4.03 2.59
CA ARG A 131 9.19 2.69 2.18
C ARG A 131 8.10 1.64 2.34
N LEU A 132 7.45 1.61 3.50
CA LEU A 132 6.29 0.75 3.76
C LEU A 132 5.17 1.01 2.74
N GLY A 133 4.92 2.27 2.39
CA GLY A 133 3.87 2.61 1.43
C GLY A 133 4.11 2.17 -0.01
N GLN A 134 5.33 1.77 -0.36
CA GLN A 134 5.62 1.24 -1.70
C GLN A 134 4.87 -0.07 -1.96
N VAL A 135 4.73 -0.93 -0.94
CA VAL A 135 4.05 -2.23 -1.10
C VAL A 135 2.52 -2.12 -1.10
N PHE A 136 1.98 -1.02 -0.56
CA PHE A 136 0.55 -0.69 -0.56
C PHE A 136 0.12 0.18 -1.74
N SER A 137 1.04 0.51 -2.65
CA SER A 137 0.70 1.21 -3.88
C SER A 137 -0.09 0.27 -4.79
N SER A 138 -1.19 0.78 -5.34
CA SER A 138 -2.01 0.04 -6.31
C SER A 138 -1.17 -0.22 -7.56
N THR A 139 -1.00 -1.49 -7.92
CA THR A 139 -0.25 -1.90 -9.10
C THR A 139 -0.91 -3.07 -9.80
N THR A 140 -0.94 -3.01 -11.13
CA THR A 140 -1.30 -4.13 -11.99
C THR A 140 -0.09 -5.05 -12.15
N PRO A 141 -0.20 -6.34 -11.80
CA PRO A 141 0.86 -7.29 -12.08
C PRO A 141 0.95 -7.52 -13.59
N THR A 142 2.10 -7.21 -14.18
CA THR A 142 2.35 -7.40 -15.62
C THR A 142 3.33 -8.53 -15.87
N VAL A 143 4.63 -8.31 -15.66
CA VAL A 143 5.67 -9.28 -16.04
C VAL A 143 6.36 -9.90 -14.83
N ARG A 144 6.58 -11.22 -14.87
CA ARG A 144 7.42 -11.94 -13.90
C ARG A 144 8.79 -12.24 -14.50
N MET A 145 9.81 -11.54 -13.99
CA MET A 145 11.21 -11.72 -14.42
C MET A 145 11.93 -12.76 -13.56
N ARG A 146 12.63 -13.70 -14.19
CA ARG A 146 13.55 -14.65 -13.55
C ARG A 146 14.88 -13.97 -13.24
N ARG A 147 15.64 -14.54 -12.31
CA ARG A 147 16.88 -13.93 -11.79
C ARG A 147 17.94 -13.62 -12.86
N TYR A 148 17.99 -14.39 -13.93
CA TYR A 148 18.94 -14.20 -15.03
C TYR A 148 18.44 -13.22 -16.10
N GLU A 149 17.20 -12.76 -16.02
CA GLU A 149 16.58 -11.86 -17.01
C GLU A 149 16.72 -10.38 -16.61
N TRP A 150 17.27 -10.09 -15.44
CA TRP A 150 17.53 -8.73 -14.97
C TRP A 150 18.94 -8.60 -14.37
N GLY A 151 19.45 -7.37 -14.38
CA GLY A 151 20.73 -7.02 -13.79
C GLY A 151 20.75 -5.56 -13.32
N ARG A 152 21.74 -5.21 -12.50
CA ARG A 152 21.97 -3.81 -12.11
C ARG A 152 22.91 -3.16 -13.11
N CYS A 153 22.51 -2.00 -13.62
CA CYS A 153 23.38 -1.14 -14.39
C CYS A 153 23.99 -0.07 -13.46
N PRO A 154 25.27 0.29 -13.60
CA PRO A 154 25.85 1.41 -12.87
C PRO A 154 25.13 2.72 -13.18
N ASP A 155 25.03 3.59 -12.18
CA ASP A 155 24.43 4.90 -12.35
C ASP A 155 25.29 5.84 -13.22
N ILE A 156 24.64 6.61 -14.08
CA ILE A 156 25.27 7.65 -14.89
C ILE A 156 25.54 8.86 -14.00
N THR A 157 26.81 9.10 -13.69
CA THR A 157 27.25 10.21 -12.84
C THR A 157 28.06 11.22 -13.65
N ARG A 158 27.75 12.52 -13.53
CA ARG A 158 28.54 13.61 -14.12
C ARG A 158 28.66 14.77 -13.14
N ASN A 159 29.85 15.32 -12.97
CA ASN A 159 30.13 16.44 -12.06
C ASN A 159 29.64 16.19 -10.61
N GLY A 160 29.71 14.95 -10.12
CA GLY A 160 29.25 14.59 -8.77
C GLY A 160 27.72 14.45 -8.63
N HIS A 161 26.95 14.57 -9.71
CA HIS A 161 25.50 14.37 -9.73
C HIS A 161 25.13 13.08 -10.44
N ILE A 162 24.17 12.34 -9.87
CA ILE A 162 23.61 11.12 -10.44
C ILE A 162 22.42 11.50 -11.33
N PHE A 163 22.45 11.10 -12.60
CA PHE A 163 21.42 11.43 -13.60
C PHE A 163 20.46 10.28 -13.88
N SER A 164 20.79 9.06 -13.45
CA SER A 164 19.97 7.86 -13.64
C SER A 164 19.24 7.40 -12.38
N ASP A 165 19.18 8.23 -11.33
CA ASP A 165 18.53 7.85 -10.09
C ASP A 165 17.04 7.55 -10.33
N GLY A 166 16.65 6.32 -9.99
CA GLY A 166 15.26 5.86 -10.10
C GLY A 166 14.80 5.47 -11.51
N ILE A 167 15.68 5.42 -12.51
CA ILE A 167 15.36 4.95 -13.86
C ILE A 167 16.12 3.67 -14.23
N GLY A 168 15.60 2.94 -15.19
CA GLY A 168 16.21 1.73 -15.73
C GLY A 168 15.73 1.47 -17.16
N ALA A 169 16.44 0.60 -17.87
CA ALA A 169 16.06 0.17 -19.21
C ALA A 169 15.41 -1.21 -19.18
N ILE A 170 14.45 -1.42 -20.07
CA ILE A 170 13.84 -2.73 -20.36
C ILE A 170 14.02 -3.03 -21.85
N SER A 171 13.97 -4.31 -22.23
CA SER A 171 13.99 -4.68 -23.64
C SER A 171 12.66 -4.28 -24.32
N SER A 172 12.70 -4.08 -25.63
CA SER A 172 11.49 -3.84 -26.43
C SER A 172 10.48 -4.99 -26.31
N TYR A 173 10.95 -6.22 -26.14
CA TYR A 173 10.11 -7.38 -25.90
C TYR A 173 9.31 -7.25 -24.59
N VAL A 174 9.98 -6.92 -23.48
CA VAL A 174 9.29 -6.71 -22.19
C VAL A 174 8.33 -5.53 -22.28
N ALA A 175 8.69 -4.47 -23.01
CA ALA A 175 7.81 -3.33 -23.24
C ALA A 175 6.53 -3.74 -24.00
N ALA A 176 6.63 -4.59 -25.02
CA ALA A 176 5.46 -5.08 -25.77
C ALA A 176 4.58 -6.00 -24.92
N ASP A 177 5.20 -6.96 -24.20
CA ASP A 177 4.50 -7.88 -23.29
C ASP A 177 3.72 -7.11 -22.21
N MET A 178 4.30 -6.05 -21.64
CA MET A 178 3.61 -5.16 -20.72
C MET A 178 2.46 -4.38 -21.36
N ALA A 179 2.58 -3.96 -22.62
CA ALA A 179 1.52 -3.24 -23.33
C ALA A 179 0.32 -4.16 -23.59
N ASP A 180 0.59 -5.40 -24.02
CA ASP A 180 -0.42 -6.42 -24.30
C ASP A 180 -1.18 -6.80 -23.01
N ASP A 181 -0.47 -7.06 -21.91
CA ASP A 181 -1.10 -7.41 -20.62
C ASP A 181 -1.91 -6.24 -20.02
N LEU A 182 -1.50 -5.00 -20.28
CA LEU A 182 -2.27 -3.80 -19.92
C LEU A 182 -3.41 -3.50 -20.90
N GLY A 183 -3.51 -4.21 -22.03
CA GLY A 183 -4.52 -3.98 -23.07
C GLY A 183 -4.37 -2.64 -23.79
N LEU A 184 -3.14 -2.15 -23.98
CA LEU A 184 -2.86 -0.88 -24.65
C LEU A 184 -2.79 -1.07 -26.17
N GLU A 185 -3.33 -0.11 -26.93
CA GLU A 185 -3.29 -0.14 -28.40
C GLU A 185 -1.90 0.20 -28.99
N TYR A 186 -0.97 0.64 -28.15
CA TYR A 186 0.40 1.01 -28.53
C TYR A 186 1.39 0.54 -27.47
N VAL A 187 2.69 0.53 -27.81
CA VAL A 187 3.77 0.21 -26.86
C VAL A 187 4.36 1.51 -26.29
N PRO A 188 4.10 1.84 -25.00
CA PRO A 188 4.73 2.97 -24.33
C PRO A 188 6.26 2.94 -24.35
N SER A 189 6.87 4.13 -24.46
CA SER A 189 8.32 4.29 -24.36
C SER A 189 8.84 4.27 -22.91
N ALA A 190 7.98 4.48 -21.93
CA ALA A 190 8.33 4.50 -20.51
C ALA A 190 7.19 3.99 -19.64
N TYR A 191 7.54 3.27 -18.58
CA TYR A 191 6.60 2.70 -17.63
C TYR A 191 6.98 3.10 -16.20
N GLN A 192 5.99 3.50 -15.40
CA GLN A 192 6.18 3.64 -13.96
C GLN A 192 5.92 2.30 -13.28
N ILE A 193 6.98 1.64 -12.82
CA ILE A 193 6.89 0.28 -12.26
C ILE A 193 7.20 0.23 -10.76
N ARG A 194 6.83 -0.91 -10.17
CA ARG A 194 7.32 -1.35 -8.86
C ARG A 194 7.95 -2.72 -9.05
N TYR A 195 9.26 -2.78 -8.90
CA TYR A 195 10.03 -4.01 -8.96
C TYR A 195 10.76 -4.19 -7.63
N ALA A 196 10.59 -5.35 -7.01
CA ALA A 196 11.34 -5.73 -5.82
C ALA A 196 11.97 -7.10 -6.11
N PRO A 197 13.31 -7.22 -6.00
CA PRO A 197 13.99 -8.50 -6.12
C PRO A 197 13.73 -9.40 -4.92
#